data_AF-M0M6L5-F1
#
_entry.id   AF-M0M6L5-F1
#
_cell.length_a   1.000
_cell.length_b   1.000
_cell.length_c   1.000
_cell.angle_alpha   90.00
_cell.angle_beta   90.00
_cell.angle_gamma   90.00
#
_symmetry.space_group_name_H-M   'P 1'
#
loop_
_entity.id
_entity.type
_entity.pdbx_description
1 polymer ?
#
loop_
_entity_poly.entity_id
_entity_poly.type
_entity_poly.pdbx_seq_one_letter_code
_entity_poly.pdbx_strand_id
1 'polypeptide(L)'
;MTTTIAGEHTTAEVFLDETDLEDLTREQIQEMVDHEAFTEPVRVMPDAHPGAGCVIGFTMPLADKVVPNVVGVDIGCGMLAVQLDSEPDLTEEEIDDRIRETIPMGWHAHDDQTYHVGDDFPWAETTTKVERLQAGRDTDFAFDGYDLDYFEELCEKAGVDLNKAINQVGTLGGGNHFIEVAESDRTGNWWLVFHSGSRALGNSVADYWQTEATERRNATALDPIPPDDLPEEVRDAGGTPADVTDGTGRRIDMDRAAAFCRERFEGGEIEANVNRLRQVHHDRQEDFEADRNTDLDYLEGEAAHGYLVDMAFCQTYAWENRRWMARLVTDALGVGVADSIHSPHNLIDFEDLVIRKGATRAHEGERLIVPYNMGEGSVVLRGKGNPEWNRSAPHGTGRSGSRRWAKKEFTMDEFEAAMDGVFSTSVNKNTIDESPMAYKDPATVESRIDETGAVVDRLRPVINCKADW
;
A
#
# COMPACT_ATOMS: atom_id res chain seq x y z
N MET A 1 -21.67 -13.56 13.43
CA MET A 1 -20.85 -14.18 14.49
C MET A 1 -19.39 -13.91 14.18
N THR A 2 -18.57 -13.49 15.15
CA THR A 2 -17.12 -13.29 14.92
C THR A 2 -16.41 -14.66 14.97
N THR A 3 -15.45 -14.88 14.07
CA THR A 3 -14.64 -16.11 14.04
C THR A 3 -13.25 -15.81 14.60
N THR A 4 -12.83 -16.57 15.61
CA THR A 4 -11.45 -16.53 16.12
C THR A 4 -10.60 -17.56 15.38
N ILE A 5 -9.49 -17.12 14.79
CA ILE A 5 -8.44 -17.99 14.23
C ILE A 5 -7.23 -17.91 15.16
N ALA A 6 -6.83 -19.04 15.74
CA ALA A 6 -5.68 -19.12 16.64
C ALA A 6 -4.48 -19.68 15.87
N GLY A 7 -3.33 -19.01 16.01
CA GLY A 7 -2.06 -19.47 15.46
C GLY A 7 -1.00 -19.73 16.52
N GLU A 8 0.20 -20.06 16.04
CA GLU A 8 1.36 -20.36 16.88
C GLU A 8 1.85 -19.14 17.70
N HIS A 9 1.74 -17.92 17.15
CA HIS A 9 2.29 -16.71 17.77
C HIS A 9 1.22 -15.73 18.28
N THR A 10 0.04 -15.69 17.64
CA THR A 10 -1.04 -14.78 18.04
C THR A 10 -2.42 -15.33 17.63
N THR A 11 -3.45 -14.50 17.78
CA THR A 11 -4.84 -14.78 17.38
C THR A 11 -5.38 -13.69 16.48
N ALA A 12 -6.22 -14.05 15.52
CA ALA A 12 -7.02 -13.13 14.72
C ALA A 12 -8.50 -13.23 15.10
N GLU A 13 -9.12 -12.08 15.39
CA GLU A 13 -10.58 -11.97 15.42
C GLU A 13 -11.06 -11.48 14.06
N VAL A 14 -11.87 -12.30 13.39
CA VAL A 14 -12.40 -12.03 12.05
C VAL A 14 -13.85 -11.58 12.15
N PHE A 15 -14.09 -10.33 11.78
CA PHE A 15 -15.41 -9.70 11.82
C PHE A 15 -16.21 -9.93 10.54
N LEU A 16 -16.05 -11.11 9.95
CA LEU A 16 -16.82 -11.61 8.82
C LEU A 16 -17.56 -12.86 9.28
N ASP A 17 -18.75 -13.12 8.73
CA ASP A 17 -19.46 -14.36 9.04
C ASP A 17 -18.72 -15.55 8.42
N GLU A 18 -18.73 -16.68 9.13
CA GLU A 18 -17.98 -17.89 8.74
C GLU A 18 -18.32 -18.39 7.33
N THR A 19 -19.55 -18.14 6.87
CA THR A 19 -20.02 -18.52 5.52
C THR A 19 -19.46 -17.62 4.42
N ASP A 20 -19.02 -16.42 4.76
CA ASP A 20 -18.51 -15.42 3.82
C ASP A 20 -16.97 -15.37 3.83
N LEU A 21 -16.32 -16.07 4.77
CA LEU A 21 -14.87 -16.18 4.88
C LEU A 21 -14.33 -17.23 3.90
N GLU A 22 -13.84 -16.75 2.75
CA GLU A 22 -13.23 -17.57 1.70
C GLU A 22 -11.99 -18.36 2.19
N ASP A 23 -11.79 -19.56 1.65
CA ASP A 23 -10.68 -20.44 2.05
C ASP A 23 -9.31 -19.77 1.93
N LEU A 24 -9.04 -19.09 0.80
CA LEU A 24 -7.76 -18.39 0.59
C LEU A 24 -7.56 -17.23 1.58
N THR A 25 -8.65 -16.54 1.95
CA THR A 25 -8.61 -15.47 2.97
C THR A 25 -8.26 -16.06 4.32
N ARG A 26 -8.88 -17.19 4.68
CA ARG A 26 -8.58 -17.92 5.92
C ARG A 26 -7.14 -18.43 5.95
N GLU A 27 -6.64 -18.99 4.85
CA GLU A 27 -5.27 -19.48 4.74
C GLU A 27 -4.27 -18.35 4.96
N GLN A 28 -4.46 -17.18 4.33
CA GLN A 28 -3.61 -16.02 4.56
C GLN A 28 -3.65 -15.56 6.03
N ILE A 29 -4.84 -15.52 6.65
CA ILE A 29 -4.94 -15.14 8.08
C ILE A 29 -4.22 -16.15 8.96
N GLN A 30 -4.39 -17.45 8.71
CA GLN A 30 -3.75 -18.53 9.46
C GLN A 30 -2.22 -18.40 9.39
N GLU A 31 -1.68 -18.24 8.17
CA GLU A 31 -0.25 -18.08 7.96
C GLU A 31 0.31 -16.87 8.73
N MET A 32 -0.41 -15.75 8.74
CA MET A 32 -0.01 -14.57 9.50
C MET A 32 0.02 -14.84 11.01
N VAL A 33 -1.02 -15.44 11.58
CA VAL A 33 -1.06 -15.69 13.04
C VAL A 33 -0.10 -16.80 13.49
N ASP A 34 0.33 -17.65 12.55
CA ASP A 34 1.38 -18.67 12.73
C ASP A 34 2.79 -18.13 12.51
N HIS A 35 2.95 -16.88 12.06
CA HIS A 35 4.26 -16.34 11.68
C HIS A 35 4.86 -15.46 12.79
N GLU A 36 6.15 -15.64 13.07
CA GLU A 36 6.86 -15.07 14.23
C GLU A 36 6.99 -13.54 14.27
N ALA A 37 6.66 -12.86 13.16
CA ALA A 37 6.57 -11.41 13.09
C ALA A 37 5.27 -10.86 13.69
N PHE A 38 4.21 -11.67 13.76
CA PHE A 38 2.89 -11.27 14.23
C PHE A 38 2.71 -11.71 15.67
N THR A 39 3.08 -10.82 16.59
CA THR A 39 3.07 -11.09 18.04
C THR A 39 1.91 -10.42 18.77
N GLU A 40 1.22 -9.51 18.09
CA GLU A 40 0.11 -8.74 18.64
C GLU A 40 -1.24 -9.27 18.13
N PRO A 41 -2.36 -9.05 18.85
CA PRO A 41 -3.67 -9.54 18.42
C PRO A 41 -4.11 -8.91 17.09
N VAL A 42 -4.39 -9.76 16.11
CA VAL A 42 -4.84 -9.36 14.76
C VAL A 42 -6.35 -9.13 14.77
N ARG A 43 -6.81 -8.14 14.01
CA ARG A 43 -8.22 -7.90 13.71
C ARG A 43 -8.42 -7.82 12.20
N VAL A 44 -9.44 -8.51 11.71
CA VAL A 44 -9.75 -8.60 10.27
C VAL A 44 -11.16 -8.06 10.02
N MET A 45 -11.24 -7.01 9.19
CA MET A 45 -12.46 -6.28 8.88
C MET A 45 -13.46 -7.12 8.03
N PRO A 46 -14.77 -6.80 8.03
CA PRO A 46 -15.80 -7.47 7.24
C PRO A 46 -15.57 -7.48 5.72
N ASP A 47 -14.84 -6.51 5.19
CA ASP A 47 -14.49 -6.38 3.78
C ASP A 47 -13.27 -7.22 3.37
N ALA A 48 -12.81 -8.11 4.27
CA ALA A 48 -11.62 -8.91 4.04
C ALA A 48 -11.70 -9.81 2.82
N HIS A 49 -10.58 -9.88 2.11
CA HIS A 49 -10.39 -10.68 0.90
C HIS A 49 -8.88 -10.88 0.66
N PRO A 50 -8.49 -11.83 -0.21
CA PRO A 50 -7.09 -12.12 -0.45
C PRO A 50 -6.36 -10.89 -1.00
N GLY A 51 -5.20 -10.56 -0.41
CA GLY A 51 -4.33 -9.47 -0.83
C GLY A 51 -2.94 -9.97 -1.21
N ALA A 52 -2.15 -9.13 -1.87
CA ALA A 52 -0.74 -9.42 -2.14
C ALA A 52 0.05 -9.40 -0.82
N GLY A 53 0.63 -10.51 -0.40
CA GLY A 53 1.42 -10.69 0.84
C GLY A 53 0.64 -10.68 2.16
N CYS A 54 -0.46 -9.92 2.26
CA CYS A 54 -1.28 -9.83 3.48
C CYS A 54 -2.74 -9.60 3.12
N VAL A 55 -3.64 -10.19 3.91
CA VAL A 55 -5.09 -10.08 3.76
C VAL A 55 -5.53 -8.60 3.78
N ILE A 56 -6.43 -8.22 2.87
CA ILE A 56 -7.07 -6.89 2.93
C ILE A 56 -8.06 -6.86 4.09
N GLY A 57 -8.23 -5.73 4.75
CA GLY A 57 -9.00 -5.63 6.00
C GLY A 57 -8.17 -5.93 7.25
N PHE A 58 -6.85 -6.07 7.12
CA PHE A 58 -5.97 -6.38 8.24
C PHE A 58 -5.71 -5.15 9.11
N THR A 59 -5.74 -5.36 10.43
CA THR A 59 -5.13 -4.45 11.40
C THR A 59 -4.43 -5.19 12.53
N MET A 60 -3.37 -4.58 13.06
CA MET A 60 -2.63 -5.09 14.21
C MET A 60 -1.85 -3.93 14.86
N PRO A 61 -1.73 -3.87 16.20
CA PRO A 61 -0.74 -3.00 16.84
C PRO A 61 0.67 -3.25 16.28
N LEU A 62 1.45 -2.20 16.13
CA LEU A 62 2.81 -2.26 15.61
C LEU A 62 3.71 -3.02 16.59
N ALA A 63 4.24 -4.15 16.13
CA ALA A 63 5.22 -4.95 16.86
C ALA A 63 6.66 -4.51 16.55
N ASP A 64 7.64 -5.10 17.24
CA ASP A 64 9.06 -4.84 17.00
C ASP A 64 9.54 -5.33 15.63
N LYS A 65 8.98 -6.44 15.15
CA LYS A 65 9.18 -6.97 13.81
C LYS A 65 8.19 -6.32 12.86
N VAL A 66 8.70 -5.76 11.76
CA VAL A 66 7.88 -5.08 10.76
C VAL A 66 8.00 -5.79 9.43
N VAL A 67 6.88 -6.25 8.89
CA VAL A 67 6.79 -6.86 7.55
C VAL A 67 6.37 -5.79 6.55
N PRO A 68 7.23 -5.34 5.62
CA PRO A 68 6.88 -4.26 4.69
C PRO A 68 5.63 -4.52 3.85
N ASN A 69 5.47 -5.75 3.35
CA ASN A 69 4.31 -6.16 2.55
C ASN A 69 2.97 -6.18 3.30
N VAL A 70 2.97 -6.10 4.64
CA VAL A 70 1.72 -6.09 5.43
C VAL A 70 0.93 -4.80 5.26
N VAL A 71 1.57 -3.67 4.99
CA VAL A 71 0.85 -2.42 4.61
C VAL A 71 0.41 -2.46 3.15
N GLY A 72 1.15 -3.20 2.33
CA GLY A 72 0.90 -3.39 0.91
C GLY A 72 1.69 -2.41 0.04
N VAL A 73 1.62 -2.66 -1.27
CA VAL A 73 2.43 -1.98 -2.28
C VAL A 73 2.00 -0.53 -2.58
N ASP A 74 0.86 -0.06 -2.07
CA ASP A 74 0.43 1.33 -2.22
C ASP A 74 0.36 2.02 -0.85
N ILE A 75 1.54 2.35 -0.32
CA ILE A 75 1.69 3.01 0.98
C ILE A 75 0.93 4.34 0.95
N GLY A 76 0.10 4.58 1.97
CA GLY A 76 -0.69 5.80 2.10
C GLY A 76 -1.91 5.87 1.18
N CYS A 77 -2.26 4.80 0.44
CA CYS A 77 -3.53 4.71 -0.27
C CYS A 77 -4.70 5.06 0.65
N GLY A 78 -5.68 5.77 0.12
CA GLY A 78 -6.83 6.23 0.89
C GLY A 78 -7.65 7.32 0.22
N MET A 79 -8.52 7.91 1.02
CA MET A 79 -9.56 8.80 0.55
C MET A 79 -9.34 10.22 1.04
N LEU A 80 -9.60 11.21 0.18
CA LEU A 80 -9.84 12.59 0.57
C LEU A 80 -11.20 13.01 0.02
N ALA A 81 -12.13 13.37 0.90
CA ALA A 81 -13.40 13.98 0.52
C ALA A 81 -13.36 15.47 0.84
N VAL A 82 -13.73 16.32 -0.11
CA VAL A 82 -13.84 17.78 0.08
C VAL A 82 -15.26 18.22 -0.23
N GLN A 83 -15.88 18.92 0.72
CA GLN A 83 -17.18 19.55 0.52
C GLN A 83 -16.97 20.84 -0.25
N LEU A 84 -17.75 21.06 -1.30
CA LEU A 84 -17.73 22.29 -2.06
C LEU A 84 -18.51 23.40 -1.34
N ASP A 85 -18.08 24.65 -1.50
CA ASP A 85 -18.80 25.82 -0.98
C ASP A 85 -20.01 26.23 -1.84
N SER A 86 -20.06 25.76 -3.08
CA SER A 86 -21.18 25.89 -4.02
C SER A 86 -21.22 24.74 -5.02
N GLU A 87 -22.40 24.49 -5.57
CA GLU A 87 -22.58 23.63 -6.74
C GLU A 87 -21.82 24.20 -7.95
N PRO A 88 -21.05 23.39 -8.70
CA PRO A 88 -20.45 23.84 -9.95
C PRO A 88 -21.52 24.24 -10.99
N ASP A 89 -21.38 25.43 -11.60
CA ASP A 89 -22.27 25.90 -12.67
C ASP A 89 -21.85 25.29 -14.03
N LEU A 90 -21.90 23.96 -14.12
CA LEU A 90 -21.46 23.15 -15.24
C LEU A 90 -22.34 21.91 -15.40
N THR A 91 -22.45 21.41 -16.62
CA THR A 91 -23.06 20.11 -16.88
C THR A 91 -22.17 18.96 -16.41
N GLU A 92 -22.75 17.77 -16.23
CA GLU A 92 -21.99 16.57 -15.82
C GLU A 92 -20.85 16.23 -16.79
N GLU A 93 -21.10 16.37 -18.10
CA GLU A 93 -20.10 16.17 -19.16
C GLU A 93 -18.96 17.18 -19.06
N GLU A 94 -19.26 18.47 -18.87
CA GLU A 94 -18.23 19.51 -18.69
C GLU A 94 -17.40 19.33 -17.42
N ILE A 95 -17.99 18.79 -16.34
CA ILE A 95 -17.27 18.49 -15.10
C ILE A 95 -16.31 17.32 -15.33
N ASP A 96 -16.77 16.22 -15.94
CA ASP A 96 -15.93 15.06 -16.26
C ASP A 96 -14.77 15.45 -17.19
N ASP A 97 -15.04 16.21 -18.26
CA ASP A 97 -14.04 16.71 -19.18
C ASP A 97 -12.97 17.54 -18.45
N ARG A 98 -13.39 18.49 -17.60
CA ARG A 98 -12.44 19.31 -16.82
C ARG A 98 -11.60 18.49 -15.87
N ILE A 99 -12.18 17.51 -15.18
CA ILE A 99 -11.44 16.62 -14.27
C ILE A 99 -10.37 15.85 -15.07
N ARG A 100 -10.73 15.29 -16.22
CA ARG A 100 -9.84 14.48 -17.06
C ARG A 100 -8.75 15.29 -17.75
N GLU A 101 -9.05 16.52 -18.15
CA GLU A 101 -8.06 17.46 -18.69
C GLU A 101 -7.07 17.93 -17.63
N THR A 102 -7.53 18.03 -16.38
CA THR A 102 -6.74 18.58 -15.26
C THR A 102 -5.89 17.53 -14.57
N ILE A 103 -6.40 16.30 -14.41
CA ILE A 103 -5.76 15.25 -13.61
C ILE A 103 -5.26 14.12 -14.52
N PRO A 104 -3.93 13.93 -14.65
CA PRO A 104 -3.38 12.74 -15.28
C PRO A 104 -3.82 11.47 -14.54
N MET A 105 -4.29 10.49 -15.31
CA MET A 105 -4.79 9.21 -14.79
C MET A 105 -3.96 8.03 -15.33
N GLY A 106 -4.09 6.87 -14.71
CA GLY A 106 -3.39 5.66 -15.14
C GLY A 106 -1.87 5.78 -14.98
N TRP A 107 -1.14 5.67 -16.09
CA TRP A 107 0.33 5.74 -16.12
C TRP A 107 0.86 7.15 -16.39
N HIS A 108 -0.03 8.10 -16.68
CA HIS A 108 0.33 9.47 -17.03
C HIS A 108 0.76 10.27 -15.80
N ALA A 109 1.55 11.32 -16.06
CA ALA A 109 2.04 12.28 -15.09
C ALA A 109 1.89 13.69 -15.66
N HIS A 110 2.05 14.72 -14.83
CA HIS A 110 2.07 16.09 -15.32
C HIS A 110 3.27 16.33 -16.24
N ASP A 111 3.06 17.07 -17.33
CA ASP A 111 4.12 17.43 -18.29
C ASP A 111 4.94 18.65 -17.81
N ASP A 112 4.46 19.37 -16.79
CA ASP A 112 5.11 20.51 -16.17
C ASP A 112 5.25 20.35 -14.64
N GLN A 113 6.20 21.09 -14.07
CA GLN A 113 6.42 21.14 -12.63
C GLN A 113 5.58 22.27 -12.01
N THR A 114 4.26 22.21 -12.18
CA THR A 114 3.34 23.15 -11.52
C THR A 114 3.34 23.01 -10.01
N TYR A 115 3.66 21.81 -9.49
CA TYR A 115 3.92 21.57 -8.07
C TYR A 115 5.42 21.68 -7.78
N HIS A 116 5.82 22.62 -6.92
CA HIS A 116 7.22 22.81 -6.56
C HIS A 116 7.55 22.03 -5.29
N VAL A 117 7.93 20.75 -5.41
CA VAL A 117 8.20 19.86 -4.26
C VAL A 117 9.09 20.50 -3.20
N GLY A 118 10.17 21.19 -3.58
CA GLY A 118 11.06 21.85 -2.62
C GLY A 118 10.36 22.91 -1.74
N ASP A 119 9.42 23.67 -2.30
CA ASP A 119 8.76 24.79 -1.63
C ASP A 119 7.39 24.42 -1.04
N ASP A 120 6.66 23.51 -1.70
CA ASP A 120 5.26 23.19 -1.40
C ASP A 120 5.09 21.93 -0.54
N PHE A 121 6.06 21.02 -0.55
CA PHE A 121 5.94 19.76 0.20
C PHE A 121 6.00 20.00 1.71
N PRO A 122 5.14 19.34 2.50
CA PRO A 122 5.03 19.57 3.95
C PRO A 122 6.16 18.84 4.73
N TRP A 123 7.40 19.29 4.53
CA TRP A 123 8.61 18.70 5.11
C TRP A 123 8.57 18.63 6.65
N ALA A 124 8.12 19.71 7.29
CA ALA A 124 8.06 19.82 8.74
C ALA A 124 6.99 18.89 9.34
N GLU A 125 5.82 18.79 8.70
CA GLU A 125 4.75 17.89 9.10
C GLU A 125 5.15 16.44 8.89
N THR A 126 5.89 16.13 7.82
CA THR A 126 6.47 14.80 7.60
C THR A 126 7.43 14.46 8.74
N THR A 127 8.31 15.38 9.11
CA THR A 127 9.28 15.21 10.22
C THR A 127 8.55 14.95 11.54
N THR A 128 7.49 15.71 11.80
CA THR A 128 6.66 15.55 13.00
C THR A 128 6.06 14.14 13.12
N LYS A 129 5.78 13.43 12.01
CA LYS A 129 5.31 12.03 12.06
C LYS A 129 6.35 11.12 12.69
N VAL A 130 7.62 11.25 12.30
CA VAL A 130 8.72 10.44 12.83
C VAL A 130 8.96 10.77 14.31
N GLU A 131 8.90 12.05 14.68
CA GLU A 131 8.99 12.46 16.09
C GLU A 131 7.89 11.81 16.95
N ARG A 132 6.65 11.69 16.43
CA ARG A 132 5.56 10.97 17.11
C ARG A 132 5.83 9.48 17.22
N LEU A 133 6.39 8.85 16.18
CA LEU A 133 6.79 7.45 16.23
C LEU A 133 7.84 7.21 17.31
N GLN A 134 8.90 8.02 17.35
CA GLN A 134 9.96 7.95 18.36
C GLN A 134 9.40 8.12 19.77
N ALA A 135 8.56 9.14 19.98
CA ALA A 135 7.91 9.37 21.26
C ALA A 135 6.95 8.23 21.66
N GLY A 136 6.21 7.67 20.69
CA GLY A 136 5.24 6.60 20.92
C GLY A 136 5.88 5.25 21.24
N ARG A 137 7.07 4.98 20.69
CA ARG A 137 7.82 3.73 20.93
C ARG A 137 8.88 3.84 22.02
N ASP A 138 9.11 5.02 22.59
CA ASP A 138 10.24 5.29 23.49
C ASP A 138 11.58 4.87 22.85
N THR A 139 11.72 5.15 21.55
CA THR A 139 12.91 4.85 20.76
C THR A 139 13.59 6.13 20.30
N ASP A 140 14.91 6.14 20.33
CA ASP A 140 15.74 7.24 19.82
C ASP A 140 16.66 6.67 18.74
N PHE A 141 16.51 7.19 17.52
CA PHE A 141 17.34 6.85 16.37
C PHE A 141 17.66 8.13 15.60
N ALA A 142 18.87 8.19 15.02
CA ALA A 142 19.32 9.38 14.32
C ALA A 142 18.42 9.66 13.11
N PHE A 143 17.80 10.85 13.10
CA PHE A 143 16.98 11.34 12.02
C PHE A 143 17.00 12.87 12.03
N ASP A 144 17.51 13.47 10.95
CA ASP A 144 17.76 14.93 10.88
C ASP A 144 16.59 15.72 10.25
N GLY A 145 15.50 15.03 9.91
CA GLY A 145 14.32 15.61 9.25
C GLY A 145 14.24 15.24 7.77
N TYR A 146 13.17 15.70 7.12
CA TYR A 146 12.99 15.57 5.67
C TYR A 146 13.27 16.89 4.97
N ASP A 147 13.91 16.81 3.82
CA ASP A 147 14.12 17.88 2.88
C ASP A 147 14.21 17.33 1.45
N LEU A 148 14.57 18.19 0.50
CA LEU A 148 14.72 17.78 -0.89
C LEU A 148 15.82 16.74 -1.07
N ASP A 149 16.95 16.89 -0.38
CA ASP A 149 18.09 15.95 -0.46
C ASP A 149 17.64 14.55 -0.02
N TYR A 150 16.87 14.44 1.08
CA TYR A 150 16.27 13.18 1.50
C TYR A 150 15.39 12.56 0.40
N PHE A 151 14.57 13.37 -0.27
CA PHE A 151 13.69 12.87 -1.33
C PHE A 151 14.48 12.36 -2.55
N GLU A 152 15.57 13.03 -2.91
CA GLU A 152 16.49 12.56 -3.96
C GLU A 152 17.13 11.22 -3.58
N GLU A 153 17.64 11.10 -2.36
CA GLU A 153 18.22 9.85 -1.84
C GLU A 153 17.20 8.71 -1.78
N LEU A 154 15.97 8.98 -1.34
CA LEU A 154 14.90 7.99 -1.32
C LEU A 154 14.55 7.51 -2.73
N CYS A 155 14.48 8.42 -3.71
CA CYS A 155 14.27 8.07 -5.11
C CYS A 155 15.39 7.19 -5.65
N GLU A 156 16.66 7.54 -5.40
CA GLU A 156 17.82 6.73 -5.80
C GLU A 156 17.75 5.32 -5.17
N LYS A 157 17.53 5.27 -3.86
CA LYS A 157 17.40 4.03 -3.08
C LYS A 157 16.30 3.11 -3.60
N ALA A 158 15.13 3.66 -3.92
CA ALA A 158 13.99 2.91 -4.41
C ALA A 158 14.03 2.67 -5.94
N GLY A 159 15.03 3.19 -6.66
CA GLY A 159 15.13 3.07 -8.11
C GLY A 159 14.04 3.84 -8.87
N VAL A 160 13.56 4.95 -8.31
CA VAL A 160 12.53 5.81 -8.89
C VAL A 160 13.17 7.03 -9.54
N ASP A 161 12.79 7.35 -10.78
CA ASP A 161 13.21 8.60 -11.41
C ASP A 161 12.60 9.80 -10.67
N LEU A 162 13.46 10.69 -10.18
CA LEU A 162 13.07 11.85 -9.38
C LEU A 162 12.07 12.76 -10.10
N ASN A 163 12.28 13.05 -11.39
CA ASN A 163 11.38 13.92 -12.15
C ASN A 163 10.01 13.27 -12.32
N LYS A 164 9.98 11.96 -12.58
CA LYS A 164 8.74 11.20 -12.61
C LYS A 164 8.02 11.24 -11.26
N ALA A 165 8.74 11.08 -10.15
CA ALA A 165 8.16 11.16 -8.81
C ALA A 165 7.61 12.56 -8.50
N ILE A 166 8.29 13.63 -8.92
CA ILE A 166 7.79 15.01 -8.79
C ILE A 166 6.50 15.18 -9.61
N ASN A 167 6.52 14.79 -10.89
CA ASN A 167 5.41 14.98 -11.82
C ASN A 167 4.19 14.08 -11.53
N GLN A 168 4.35 13.07 -10.67
CA GLN A 168 3.27 12.21 -10.23
C GLN A 168 2.46 12.77 -9.05
N VAL A 169 2.91 13.86 -8.42
CA VAL A 169 2.10 14.58 -7.42
C VAL A 169 0.90 15.22 -8.10
N GLY A 170 -0.30 15.00 -7.58
CA GLY A 170 -1.55 15.45 -8.19
C GLY A 170 -2.05 14.55 -9.32
N THR A 171 -1.77 13.24 -9.28
CA THR A 171 -2.20 12.27 -10.30
C THR A 171 -3.02 11.15 -9.70
N LEU A 172 -3.99 10.64 -10.47
CA LEU A 172 -4.95 9.66 -9.95
C LEU A 172 -4.32 8.27 -9.84
N GLY A 173 -3.66 7.83 -10.90
CA GLY A 173 -3.31 6.43 -11.10
C GLY A 173 -4.41 5.57 -11.67
N GLY A 174 -4.21 4.26 -11.62
CA GLY A 174 -5.15 3.26 -12.14
C GLY A 174 -5.59 2.26 -11.08
N GLY A 175 -6.20 1.15 -11.52
CA GLY A 175 -6.76 0.15 -10.61
C GLY A 175 -8.06 0.65 -9.98
N ASN A 176 -8.18 0.57 -8.66
CA ASN A 176 -9.39 0.99 -7.94
C ASN A 176 -9.44 2.50 -7.66
N HIS A 177 -8.43 3.28 -8.05
CA HIS A 177 -8.40 4.73 -7.85
C HIS A 177 -9.47 5.44 -8.68
N PHE A 178 -10.10 6.47 -8.10
CA PHE A 178 -11.17 7.23 -8.74
C PHE A 178 -11.28 8.67 -8.21
N ILE A 179 -11.96 9.51 -9.00
CA ILE A 179 -12.50 10.80 -8.57
C ILE A 179 -14.01 10.71 -8.70
N GLU A 180 -14.73 11.03 -7.63
CA GLU A 180 -16.19 11.00 -7.59
C GLU A 180 -16.72 12.38 -7.26
N VAL A 181 -17.73 12.81 -8.00
CA VAL A 181 -18.54 13.99 -7.67
C VAL A 181 -19.84 13.47 -7.10
N ALA A 182 -20.19 13.89 -5.89
CA ALA A 182 -21.33 13.32 -5.18
C ALA A 182 -22.16 14.39 -4.46
N GLU A 183 -23.43 14.08 -4.24
CA GLU A 183 -24.37 14.90 -3.47
C GLU A 183 -24.63 14.25 -2.10
N SER A 184 -24.58 15.04 -1.02
CA SER A 184 -24.98 14.60 0.32
C SER A 184 -26.49 14.34 0.40
N ASP A 185 -26.88 13.14 0.81
CA ASP A 185 -28.28 12.77 1.09
C ASP A 185 -28.92 13.66 2.14
N ARG A 186 -28.13 14.10 3.11
CA ARG A 186 -28.62 14.84 4.26
C ARG A 186 -28.71 16.34 4.01
N THR A 187 -27.80 16.90 3.23
CA THR A 187 -27.63 18.36 3.11
C THR A 187 -27.86 18.89 1.71
N GLY A 188 -27.77 18.04 0.67
CA GLY A 188 -27.73 18.48 -0.73
C GLY A 188 -26.43 19.18 -1.13
N ASN A 189 -25.45 19.26 -0.23
CA ASN A 189 -24.15 19.84 -0.56
C ASN A 189 -23.36 18.90 -1.47
N TRP A 190 -22.60 19.49 -2.39
CA TRP A 190 -21.75 18.77 -3.32
C TRP A 190 -20.39 18.44 -2.70
N TRP A 191 -19.84 17.29 -3.06
CA TRP A 191 -18.57 16.76 -2.59
C TRP A 191 -17.74 16.26 -3.78
N LEU A 192 -16.41 16.41 -3.66
CA LEU A 192 -15.45 15.66 -4.46
C LEU A 192 -14.77 14.63 -3.57
N VAL A 193 -14.68 13.40 -4.04
CA VAL A 193 -14.07 12.27 -3.33
C VAL A 193 -12.93 11.71 -4.17
N PHE A 194 -11.72 11.74 -3.64
CA PHE A 194 -10.50 11.32 -4.31
C PHE A 194 -9.97 10.04 -3.66
N HIS A 195 -9.90 8.95 -4.42
CA HIS A 195 -9.21 7.72 -4.02
C HIS A 195 -7.89 7.59 -4.78
N SER A 196 -6.77 7.72 -4.07
CA SER A 196 -5.44 7.49 -4.64
C SER A 196 -4.43 7.22 -3.52
N GLY A 197 -3.18 6.93 -3.91
CA GLY A 197 -2.09 6.62 -2.99
C GLY A 197 -0.78 7.33 -3.35
N SER A 198 0.34 6.69 -3.04
CA SER A 198 1.69 7.25 -3.21
C SER A 198 2.31 6.98 -4.57
N ARG A 199 1.50 6.48 -5.51
CA ARG A 199 1.89 6.22 -6.90
C ARG A 199 3.06 5.23 -6.96
N ALA A 200 3.94 5.36 -7.96
CA ALA A 200 5.06 4.42 -8.12
C ALA A 200 6.05 4.49 -6.94
N LEU A 201 6.15 5.64 -6.27
CA LEU A 201 7.09 5.85 -5.18
C LEU A 201 6.85 4.88 -4.03
N GLY A 202 5.63 4.79 -3.50
CA GLY A 202 5.36 3.88 -2.38
C GLY A 202 5.49 2.40 -2.74
N ASN A 203 5.15 2.02 -3.97
CA ASN A 203 5.38 0.67 -4.46
C ASN A 203 6.87 0.33 -4.47
N SER A 204 7.69 1.19 -5.06
CA SER A 204 9.14 0.99 -5.13
C SER A 204 9.81 1.00 -3.74
N VAL A 205 9.33 1.84 -2.82
CA VAL A 205 9.81 1.84 -1.43
C VAL A 205 9.41 0.56 -0.69
N ALA A 206 8.17 0.09 -0.85
CA ALA A 206 7.73 -1.18 -0.28
C ALA A 206 8.55 -2.36 -0.83
N ASP A 207 8.76 -2.42 -2.15
CA ASP A 207 9.54 -3.46 -2.82
C ASP A 207 11.01 -3.45 -2.36
N TYR A 208 11.63 -2.27 -2.24
CA TYR A 208 12.99 -2.12 -1.73
C TYR A 208 13.10 -2.72 -0.32
N TRP A 209 12.22 -2.32 0.60
CA TRP A 209 12.30 -2.77 1.98
C TRP A 209 11.91 -4.23 2.17
N GLN A 210 11.01 -4.76 1.35
CA GLN A 210 10.74 -6.19 1.33
C GLN A 210 11.96 -6.99 0.86
N THR A 211 12.64 -6.51 -0.19
CA THR A 211 13.90 -7.12 -0.65
C THR A 211 14.96 -7.11 0.45
N GLU A 212 15.13 -5.98 1.14
CA GLU A 212 16.01 -5.88 2.30
C GLU A 212 15.64 -6.86 3.42
N ALA A 213 14.34 -7.05 3.68
CA ALA A 213 13.86 -8.01 4.68
C ALA A 213 14.26 -9.44 4.31
N THR A 214 13.99 -9.85 3.07
CA THR A 214 14.36 -11.17 2.54
C THR A 214 15.87 -11.38 2.61
N GLU A 215 16.68 -10.41 2.16
CA GLU A 215 18.14 -10.52 2.18
C GLU A 215 18.69 -10.67 3.61
N ARG A 216 18.15 -9.92 4.58
CA ARG A 216 18.56 -10.00 5.98
C ARG A 216 18.16 -11.32 6.63
N ARG A 217 16.98 -11.83 6.28
CA ARG A 217 16.50 -13.14 6.72
C ARG A 217 17.35 -14.25 6.13
N ASN A 218 17.75 -14.15 4.86
CA ASN A 218 18.71 -15.06 4.23
C ASN A 218 20.06 -15.05 4.96
N ALA A 219 20.61 -13.88 5.27
CA ALA A 219 21.91 -13.77 5.96
C ALA A 219 21.92 -14.39 7.36
N THR A 220 20.77 -14.41 8.05
CA THR A 220 20.66 -14.90 9.42
C THR A 220 20.27 -16.38 9.51
N ALA A 221 19.48 -16.86 8.56
CA ALA A 221 18.89 -18.19 8.62
C ALA A 221 19.56 -19.23 7.69
N LEU A 222 20.34 -18.80 6.68
CA LEU A 222 21.15 -19.73 5.89
C LEU A 222 22.27 -20.36 6.73
N ASP A 223 22.45 -21.67 6.58
CA ASP A 223 23.61 -22.36 7.11
C ASP A 223 24.90 -21.87 6.43
N PRO A 224 26.05 -21.88 7.15
CA PRO A 224 27.35 -21.62 6.53
C PRO A 224 27.61 -22.53 5.33
N ILE A 225 28.19 -21.98 4.27
CA ILE A 225 28.48 -22.70 3.03
C ILE A 225 29.48 -23.83 3.31
N PRO A 226 29.09 -25.10 3.11
CA PRO A 226 30.01 -26.23 3.21
C PRO A 226 31.14 -26.08 2.17
N PRO A 227 32.37 -26.51 2.48
CA PRO A 227 33.46 -26.50 1.51
C PRO A 227 33.15 -27.25 0.22
N ASP A 228 32.31 -28.29 0.27
CA ASP A 228 31.94 -29.11 -0.88
C ASP A 228 30.93 -28.44 -1.83
N ASP A 229 30.25 -27.40 -1.37
CA ASP A 229 29.30 -26.61 -2.17
C ASP A 229 30.03 -25.56 -3.03
N LEU A 230 31.31 -25.31 -2.77
CA LEU A 230 32.12 -24.47 -3.65
C LEU A 230 32.40 -25.19 -4.99
N PRO A 231 32.49 -24.45 -6.12
CA PRO A 231 32.85 -25.05 -7.40
C PRO A 231 34.16 -25.83 -7.31
N GLU A 232 34.24 -26.97 -7.98
CA GLU A 232 35.41 -27.86 -7.96
C GLU A 232 36.70 -27.09 -8.31
N GLU A 233 36.66 -26.24 -9.33
CA GLU A 233 37.81 -25.45 -9.74
C GLU A 233 38.27 -24.44 -8.66
N VAL A 234 37.32 -23.86 -7.93
CA VAL A 234 37.60 -22.94 -6.82
C VAL A 234 38.25 -23.69 -5.66
N ARG A 235 37.74 -24.89 -5.33
CA ARG A 235 38.31 -25.75 -4.29
C ARG A 235 39.70 -26.25 -4.65
N ASP A 236 39.90 -26.68 -5.89
CA ASP A 236 41.19 -27.17 -6.40
C ASP A 236 42.26 -26.06 -6.44
N ALA A 237 41.85 -24.82 -6.66
CA ALA A 237 42.70 -23.64 -6.54
C ALA A 237 43.01 -23.24 -5.08
N GLY A 238 42.59 -24.06 -4.10
CA GLY A 238 42.78 -23.84 -2.67
C GLY A 238 41.83 -22.81 -2.06
N GLY A 239 40.69 -22.56 -2.71
CA GLY A 239 39.64 -21.70 -2.18
C GLY A 239 38.86 -22.39 -1.07
N THR A 240 38.57 -21.62 -0.02
CA THR A 240 37.73 -22.03 1.10
C THR A 240 36.51 -21.11 1.20
N PRO A 241 35.44 -21.49 1.91
CA PRO A 241 34.30 -20.59 2.12
C PRO A 241 34.75 -19.23 2.65
N ALA A 242 35.67 -19.21 3.62
CA ALA A 242 36.20 -17.98 4.20
C ALA A 242 36.84 -17.01 3.20
N ASP A 243 37.29 -17.48 2.03
CA ASP A 243 37.91 -16.64 0.98
C ASP A 243 36.86 -15.93 0.10
N VAL A 244 35.68 -16.53 -0.06
CA VAL A 244 34.67 -16.13 -1.05
C VAL A 244 33.33 -15.73 -0.44
N THR A 245 33.13 -15.95 0.86
CA THR A 245 31.91 -15.57 1.57
C THR A 245 32.06 -14.25 2.30
N ASP A 246 30.97 -13.72 2.84
CA ASP A 246 31.01 -12.68 3.86
C ASP A 246 31.72 -13.18 5.15
N GLY A 247 31.85 -12.29 6.14
CA GLY A 247 32.47 -12.60 7.43
C GLY A 247 31.73 -13.68 8.25
N THR A 248 30.51 -14.09 7.85
CA THR A 248 29.71 -15.10 8.54
C THR A 248 29.87 -16.51 7.94
N GLY A 249 30.37 -16.61 6.69
CA GLY A 249 30.47 -17.89 6.00
C GLY A 249 29.21 -18.33 5.26
N ARG A 250 28.12 -17.57 5.34
CA ARG A 250 26.77 -18.01 4.90
C ARG A 250 26.41 -17.56 3.50
N ARG A 251 26.92 -16.40 3.08
CA ARG A 251 26.62 -15.79 1.78
C ARG A 251 27.90 -15.61 0.97
N ILE A 252 27.87 -15.91 -0.32
CA ILE A 252 28.96 -15.55 -1.24
C ILE A 252 29.03 -14.02 -1.33
N ASP A 253 30.20 -13.47 -1.05
CA ASP A 253 30.50 -12.06 -1.24
C ASP A 253 31.12 -11.91 -2.63
N MET A 254 30.41 -11.28 -3.55
CA MET A 254 30.82 -11.22 -4.95
C MET A 254 32.12 -10.42 -5.16
N ASP A 255 32.44 -9.47 -4.29
CA ASP A 255 33.68 -8.71 -4.37
C ASP A 255 34.86 -9.56 -3.89
N ARG A 256 34.69 -10.29 -2.78
CA ARG A 256 35.69 -11.23 -2.27
C ARG A 256 35.89 -12.41 -3.22
N ALA A 257 34.80 -12.96 -3.75
CA ALA A 257 34.83 -14.00 -4.77
C ALA A 257 35.56 -13.53 -6.04
N ALA A 258 35.27 -12.33 -6.53
CA ALA A 258 35.96 -11.77 -7.69
C ALA A 258 37.45 -11.50 -7.39
N ALA A 259 37.78 -11.01 -6.20
CA ALA A 259 39.17 -10.81 -5.78
C ALA A 259 39.95 -12.13 -5.73
N PHE A 260 39.37 -13.15 -5.09
CA PHE A 260 39.94 -14.51 -5.07
C PHE A 260 40.16 -15.05 -6.49
N CYS A 261 39.16 -14.94 -7.36
CA CYS A 261 39.26 -15.45 -8.72
C CYS A 261 40.35 -14.74 -9.54
N ARG A 262 40.52 -13.42 -9.37
CA ARG A 262 41.60 -12.65 -10.03
C ARG A 262 42.99 -13.01 -9.51
N GLU A 263 43.10 -13.47 -8.27
CA GLU A 263 44.37 -13.92 -7.68
C GLU A 263 44.77 -15.31 -8.18
N ARG A 264 43.80 -16.19 -8.40
CA ARG A 264 44.04 -17.63 -8.60
C ARG A 264 43.87 -18.13 -10.03
N PHE A 265 43.18 -17.39 -10.90
CA PHE A 265 42.92 -17.79 -12.28
C PHE A 265 43.37 -16.72 -13.28
N GLU A 266 43.49 -17.10 -14.56
CA GLU A 266 43.91 -16.21 -15.64
C GLU A 266 42.89 -16.17 -16.79
N GLY A 267 42.83 -15.06 -17.52
CA GLY A 267 42.02 -14.92 -18.72
C GLY A 267 40.53 -15.18 -18.47
N GLY A 268 39.89 -15.98 -19.34
CA GLY A 268 38.46 -16.28 -19.27
C GLY A 268 38.04 -17.13 -18.06
N GLU A 269 38.98 -17.78 -17.37
CA GLU A 269 38.68 -18.59 -16.19
C GLU A 269 38.26 -17.74 -14.98
N ILE A 270 38.68 -16.48 -14.92
CA ILE A 270 38.25 -15.54 -13.87
C ILE A 270 36.73 -15.35 -13.94
N GLU A 271 36.23 -14.97 -15.10
CA GLU A 271 34.80 -14.72 -15.29
C GLU A 271 33.99 -16.01 -15.16
N ALA A 272 34.49 -17.14 -15.68
CA ALA A 272 33.85 -18.43 -15.54
C ALA A 272 33.65 -18.83 -14.06
N ASN A 273 34.69 -18.70 -13.23
CA ASN A 273 34.62 -19.06 -11.81
C ASN A 273 33.79 -18.06 -10.98
N VAL A 274 33.83 -16.76 -11.31
CA VAL A 274 32.92 -15.78 -10.71
C VAL A 274 31.47 -16.14 -11.02
N ASN A 275 31.16 -16.53 -12.25
CA ASN A 275 29.80 -16.95 -12.63
C ASN A 275 29.37 -18.25 -11.94
N ARG A 276 30.28 -19.22 -11.73
CA ARG A 276 29.98 -20.43 -10.94
C ARG A 276 29.68 -20.11 -9.49
N LEU A 277 30.46 -19.24 -8.85
CA LEU A 277 30.21 -18.81 -7.47
C LEU A 277 28.88 -18.03 -7.37
N ARG A 278 28.56 -17.23 -8.38
CA ARG A 278 27.25 -16.58 -8.49
C ARG A 278 26.12 -17.61 -8.61
N GLN A 279 26.32 -18.70 -9.36
CA GLN A 279 25.33 -19.77 -9.46
C GLN A 279 25.12 -20.46 -8.10
N VAL A 280 26.19 -20.80 -7.39
CA VAL A 280 26.09 -21.38 -6.03
C VAL A 280 25.34 -20.44 -5.08
N HIS A 281 25.61 -19.14 -5.16
CA HIS A 281 24.89 -18.14 -4.38
C HIS A 281 23.39 -18.15 -4.67
N HIS A 282 23.04 -18.13 -5.97
CA HIS A 282 21.66 -18.15 -6.44
C HIS A 282 20.93 -19.43 -6.02
N ASP A 283 21.50 -20.60 -6.31
CA ASP A 283 20.88 -21.90 -6.02
C ASP A 283 20.57 -22.06 -4.52
N ARG A 284 21.51 -21.66 -3.65
CA ARG A 284 21.30 -21.73 -2.20
C ARG A 284 20.24 -20.75 -1.69
N GLN A 285 20.10 -19.58 -2.32
CA GLN A 285 19.03 -18.65 -1.97
C GLN A 285 17.68 -19.20 -2.43
N GLU A 286 17.59 -19.64 -3.68
CA GLU A 286 16.36 -20.19 -4.26
C GLU A 286 15.84 -21.39 -3.47
N ASP A 287 16.71 -22.34 -3.12
CA ASP A 287 16.33 -23.52 -2.32
C ASP A 287 15.81 -23.14 -0.93
N PHE A 288 16.43 -22.13 -0.30
CA PHE A 288 16.05 -21.70 1.04
C PHE A 288 14.77 -20.86 1.05
N GLU A 289 14.57 -20.05 0.02
CA GLU A 289 13.36 -19.25 -0.17
C GLU A 289 12.17 -20.11 -0.57
N ALA A 290 12.37 -21.22 -1.29
CA ALA A 290 11.29 -22.11 -1.75
C ALA A 290 10.46 -22.73 -0.60
N ASP A 291 11.05 -22.88 0.58
CA ASP A 291 10.41 -23.51 1.75
C ASP A 291 9.75 -22.47 2.69
N ARG A 292 9.75 -21.17 2.36
CA ARG A 292 9.11 -20.14 3.18
C ARG A 292 8.39 -19.06 2.37
N ASN A 293 7.44 -18.38 2.99
CA ASN A 293 6.79 -17.23 2.38
C ASN A 293 7.63 -15.96 2.58
N THR A 294 8.37 -15.57 1.54
CA THR A 294 9.21 -14.37 1.53
C THR A 294 8.40 -13.07 1.59
N ASP A 295 7.10 -13.09 1.30
CA ASP A 295 6.23 -11.91 1.49
C ASP A 295 6.03 -11.58 2.98
N LEU A 296 6.32 -12.52 3.88
CA LEU A 296 6.24 -12.33 5.33
C LEU A 296 7.60 -12.11 5.99
N ASP A 297 8.69 -12.06 5.21
CA ASP A 297 10.00 -11.69 5.74
C ASP A 297 9.95 -10.28 6.33
N TYR A 298 10.64 -10.10 7.46
CA TYR A 298 10.49 -8.94 8.34
C TYR A 298 11.82 -8.23 8.62
N LEU A 299 11.69 -6.96 8.99
CA LEU A 299 12.76 -6.09 9.47
C LEU A 299 12.72 -5.96 10.99
N GLU A 300 13.88 -5.77 11.59
CA GLU A 300 14.07 -5.46 13.02
C GLU A 300 15.14 -4.38 13.20
N GLY A 301 15.15 -3.74 14.37
CA GLY A 301 16.18 -2.76 14.76
C GLY A 301 16.29 -1.58 13.79
N GLU A 302 17.52 -1.21 13.44
CA GLU A 302 17.80 -0.06 12.56
C GLU A 302 17.11 -0.15 11.19
N ALA A 303 16.94 -1.37 10.64
CA ALA A 303 16.29 -1.56 9.36
C ALA A 303 14.78 -1.31 9.45
N ALA A 304 14.15 -1.78 10.53
CA ALA A 304 12.73 -1.48 10.78
C ALA A 304 12.52 0.02 10.98
N HIS A 305 13.44 0.70 11.68
CA HIS A 305 13.39 2.17 11.81
C HIS A 305 13.49 2.85 10.44
N GLY A 306 14.47 2.46 9.60
CA GLY A 306 14.62 3.00 8.26
C GLY A 306 13.35 2.85 7.41
N TYR A 307 12.72 1.67 7.45
CA TYR A 307 11.45 1.45 6.75
C TYR A 307 10.34 2.38 7.24
N LEU A 308 10.20 2.55 8.55
CA LEU A 308 9.19 3.44 9.13
C LEU A 308 9.43 4.91 8.75
N VAL A 309 10.70 5.35 8.67
CA VAL A 309 11.03 6.71 8.20
C VAL A 309 10.67 6.87 6.72
N ASP A 310 11.05 5.94 5.84
CA ASP A 310 10.69 6.03 4.42
C ASP A 310 9.16 5.94 4.21
N MET A 311 8.48 5.10 4.98
CA MET A 311 7.02 5.00 4.98
C MET A 311 6.36 6.33 5.35
N ALA A 312 6.85 7.04 6.38
CA ALA A 312 6.30 8.33 6.77
C ALA A 312 6.35 9.33 5.62
N PHE A 313 7.42 9.30 4.81
CA PHE A 313 7.52 10.10 3.59
C PHE A 313 6.44 9.71 2.58
N CYS A 314 6.34 8.42 2.23
CA CYS A 314 5.33 7.93 1.28
C CYS A 314 3.89 8.23 1.72
N GLN A 315 3.59 8.11 3.02
CA GLN A 315 2.27 8.46 3.57
C GLN A 315 1.95 9.94 3.40
N THR A 316 2.95 10.82 3.53
CA THR A 316 2.76 12.26 3.30
C THR A 316 2.68 12.58 1.82
N TYR A 317 3.49 11.93 0.98
CA TYR A 317 3.39 12.03 -0.47
C TYR A 317 2.00 11.64 -0.98
N ALA A 318 1.42 10.55 -0.49
CA ALA A 318 0.05 10.13 -0.83
C ALA A 318 -1.01 11.16 -0.38
N TRP A 319 -0.83 11.77 0.79
CA TRP A 319 -1.72 12.83 1.26
C TRP A 319 -1.64 14.07 0.38
N GLU A 320 -0.43 14.52 0.07
CA GLU A 320 -0.22 15.70 -0.77
C GLU A 320 -0.67 15.46 -2.21
N ASN A 321 -0.50 14.24 -2.73
CA ASN A 321 -1.06 13.84 -4.01
C ASN A 321 -2.57 14.08 -4.07
N ARG A 322 -3.32 13.61 -3.07
CA ARG A 322 -4.78 13.85 -3.00
C ARG A 322 -5.13 15.31 -2.77
N ARG A 323 -4.40 16.01 -1.89
CA ARG A 323 -4.63 17.43 -1.58
C ARG A 323 -4.42 18.30 -2.82
N TRP A 324 -3.38 18.02 -3.60
CA TRP A 324 -3.07 18.73 -4.82
C TRP A 324 -4.11 18.44 -5.91
N MET A 325 -4.53 17.18 -6.09
CA MET A 325 -5.67 16.87 -6.98
C MET A 325 -6.93 17.65 -6.59
N ALA A 326 -7.27 17.68 -5.29
CA ALA A 326 -8.43 18.43 -4.82
C ALA A 326 -8.33 19.91 -5.20
N ARG A 327 -7.18 20.54 -4.96
CA ARG A 327 -6.94 21.95 -5.34
C ARG A 327 -7.10 22.17 -6.85
N LEU A 328 -6.44 21.35 -7.66
CA LEU A 328 -6.48 21.47 -9.12
C LEU A 328 -7.91 21.34 -9.66
N VAL A 329 -8.65 20.33 -9.18
CA VAL A 329 -10.04 20.13 -9.62
C VAL A 329 -10.94 21.26 -9.14
N THR A 330 -10.84 21.72 -7.88
CA THR A 330 -11.68 22.83 -7.41
C THR A 330 -11.41 24.12 -8.17
N ASP A 331 -10.15 24.42 -8.48
CA ASP A 331 -9.76 25.57 -9.31
C ASP A 331 -10.33 25.43 -10.73
N ALA A 332 -10.23 24.25 -11.34
CA ALA A 332 -10.77 23.96 -12.67
C ALA A 332 -12.30 24.06 -12.73
N LEU A 333 -13.00 23.70 -11.66
CA LEU A 333 -14.46 23.80 -11.55
C LEU A 333 -14.95 25.20 -11.11
N GLY A 334 -14.04 26.07 -10.65
CA GLY A 334 -14.38 27.43 -10.21
C GLY A 334 -15.14 27.48 -8.88
N VAL A 335 -14.89 26.51 -8.00
CA VAL A 335 -15.55 26.35 -6.69
C VAL A 335 -14.51 26.32 -5.56
N GLY A 336 -14.92 26.67 -4.35
CA GLY A 336 -14.09 26.59 -3.15
C GLY A 336 -14.34 25.32 -2.33
N VAL A 337 -13.48 25.11 -1.33
CA VAL A 337 -13.61 24.02 -0.35
C VAL A 337 -14.18 24.57 0.96
N ALA A 338 -15.31 24.02 1.40
CA ALA A 338 -15.96 24.36 2.67
C ALA A 338 -15.52 23.47 3.85
N ASP A 339 -15.25 22.20 3.58
CA ASP A 339 -14.89 21.19 4.59
C ASP A 339 -14.10 20.04 3.95
N SER A 340 -13.42 19.23 4.75
CA SER A 340 -12.72 18.04 4.25
C SER A 340 -12.69 16.89 5.26
N ILE A 341 -12.59 15.67 4.73
CA ILE A 341 -12.44 14.42 5.48
C ILE A 341 -11.31 13.63 4.82
N HIS A 342 -10.31 13.24 5.60
CA HIS A 342 -9.19 12.42 5.15
C HIS A 342 -9.27 11.04 5.82
N SER A 343 -9.12 9.97 5.04
CA SER A 343 -9.28 8.59 5.50
C SER A 343 -8.27 7.68 4.78
N PRO A 344 -7.01 7.64 5.25
CA PRO A 344 -6.02 6.70 4.74
C PRO A 344 -6.35 5.27 5.18
N HIS A 345 -6.04 4.27 4.34
CA HIS A 345 -6.37 2.87 4.62
C HIS A 345 -5.25 1.83 4.39
N ASN A 346 -4.09 2.24 3.87
CA ASN A 346 -2.87 1.44 3.83
C ASN A 346 -1.75 2.23 4.51
N LEU A 347 -1.54 2.02 5.80
CA LEU A 347 -0.58 2.81 6.58
C LEU A 347 -0.17 2.11 7.87
N ILE A 348 0.93 2.58 8.46
CA ILE A 348 1.15 2.49 9.89
C ILE A 348 0.88 3.87 10.46
N ASP A 349 -0.12 3.98 11.32
CA ASP A 349 -0.46 5.25 11.94
C ASP A 349 0.50 5.50 13.12
N PHE A 350 1.29 6.57 13.04
CA PHE A 350 2.32 6.87 14.04
C PHE A 350 1.79 7.58 15.29
N GLU A 351 0.48 7.85 15.35
CA GLU A 351 -0.19 8.38 16.53
C GLU A 351 -0.73 7.26 17.42
N ASP A 352 -1.36 6.24 16.82
CA ASP A 352 -1.92 5.10 17.57
C ASP A 352 -1.14 3.79 17.43
N LEU A 353 -0.07 3.80 16.62
CA LEU A 353 0.83 2.68 16.36
C LEU A 353 0.08 1.45 15.86
N VAL A 354 -0.97 1.61 15.05
CA VAL A 354 -1.70 0.51 14.43
C VAL A 354 -1.35 0.42 12.94
N ILE A 355 -0.97 -0.79 12.52
CA ILE A 355 -0.81 -1.19 11.13
C ILE A 355 -2.20 -1.42 10.54
N ARG A 356 -2.46 -0.88 9.34
CA ARG A 356 -3.72 -1.04 8.62
C ARG A 356 -3.46 -1.30 7.14
N LYS A 357 -4.11 -2.32 6.59
CA LYS A 357 -4.15 -2.61 5.15
C LYS A 357 -5.58 -2.89 4.73
N GLY A 358 -6.15 -1.99 3.93
CA GLY A 358 -7.57 -1.97 3.66
C GLY A 358 -8.41 -1.80 4.93
N ALA A 359 -7.97 -0.94 5.85
CA ALA A 359 -8.76 -0.56 7.02
C ALA A 359 -8.47 0.90 7.37
N THR A 360 -9.49 1.63 7.83
CA THR A 360 -9.39 3.07 8.11
C THR A 360 -9.42 3.32 9.62
N ARG A 361 -8.69 4.32 10.11
CA ARG A 361 -8.78 4.78 11.50
C ARG A 361 -10.19 5.29 11.82
N ALA A 362 -10.73 4.89 12.97
CA ALA A 362 -12.09 5.23 13.42
C ALA A 362 -12.11 5.55 14.92
N HIS A 363 -11.34 6.56 15.35
CA HIS A 363 -11.34 7.00 16.75
C HIS A 363 -12.69 7.64 17.13
N GLU A 364 -12.95 7.76 18.44
CA GLU A 364 -14.21 8.31 18.93
C GLU A 364 -14.44 9.73 18.41
N GLY A 365 -15.54 9.92 17.69
CA GLY A 365 -15.93 11.22 17.14
C GLY A 365 -15.21 11.62 15.85
N GLU A 366 -14.20 10.87 15.40
CA GLU A 366 -13.48 11.12 14.15
C GLU A 366 -14.39 10.95 12.94
N ARG A 367 -14.25 11.80 11.92
CA ARG A 367 -14.97 11.63 10.65
C ARG A 367 -14.12 10.82 9.70
N LEU A 368 -14.74 9.85 9.05
CA LEU A 368 -14.10 9.04 8.03
C LEU A 368 -15.07 8.76 6.88
N ILE A 369 -14.51 8.43 5.72
CA ILE A 369 -15.28 8.06 4.53
C ILE A 369 -14.94 6.62 4.14
N VAL A 370 -15.99 5.87 3.78
CA VAL A 370 -15.88 4.49 3.30
C VAL A 370 -16.51 4.43 1.90
N PRO A 371 -15.73 4.26 0.82
CA PRO A 371 -16.26 4.07 -0.52
C PRO A 371 -16.90 2.70 -0.69
N TYR A 372 -17.98 2.62 -1.46
CA TYR A 372 -18.54 1.36 -1.91
C TYR A 372 -18.04 1.04 -3.32
N ASN A 373 -18.89 1.20 -4.32
CA ASN A 373 -18.51 1.10 -5.72
C ASN A 373 -18.97 2.34 -6.48
N MET A 374 -18.56 2.44 -7.74
CA MET A 374 -18.81 3.62 -8.58
C MET A 374 -20.30 3.94 -8.82
N GLY A 375 -21.22 2.99 -8.62
CA GLY A 375 -22.66 3.22 -8.74
C GLY A 375 -23.34 3.58 -7.42
N GLU A 376 -22.77 3.18 -6.28
CA GLU A 376 -23.38 3.38 -4.95
C GLU A 376 -22.74 4.51 -4.14
N GLY A 377 -21.56 4.97 -4.55
CA GLY A 377 -20.85 6.11 -3.96
C GLY A 377 -20.19 5.77 -2.63
N SER A 378 -20.35 6.65 -1.65
CA SER A 378 -19.59 6.60 -0.40
C SER A 378 -20.45 6.91 0.82
N VAL A 379 -20.04 6.42 2.00
CA VAL A 379 -20.68 6.77 3.27
C VAL A 379 -19.74 7.56 4.16
N VAL A 380 -20.28 8.57 4.86
CA VAL A 380 -19.55 9.32 5.87
C VAL A 380 -19.91 8.75 7.24
N LEU A 381 -18.90 8.35 8.00
CA LEU A 381 -19.05 7.83 9.34
C LEU A 381 -18.54 8.82 10.39
N ARG A 382 -19.01 8.62 11.61
CA ARG A 382 -18.39 9.12 12.84
C ARG A 382 -17.92 7.95 13.68
N GLY A 383 -16.60 7.81 13.85
CA GLY A 383 -15.98 6.69 14.55
C GLY A 383 -16.45 6.55 15.99
N LYS A 384 -16.58 5.31 16.45
CA LYS A 384 -16.93 4.95 17.84
C LYS A 384 -15.71 4.70 18.71
N GLY A 385 -14.50 4.65 18.13
CA GLY A 385 -13.27 4.38 18.89
C GLY A 385 -13.20 2.99 19.50
N ASN A 386 -13.85 2.01 18.86
CA ASN A 386 -13.99 0.66 19.43
C ASN A 386 -12.63 -0.04 19.57
N PRO A 387 -12.15 -0.33 20.80
CA PRO A 387 -10.84 -0.95 21.00
C PRO A 387 -10.79 -2.40 20.54
N GLU A 388 -11.92 -3.11 20.49
CA GLU A 388 -11.96 -4.50 19.98
C GLU A 388 -11.65 -4.56 18.49
N TRP A 389 -11.81 -3.45 17.78
CA TRP A 389 -11.57 -3.29 16.35
C TRP A 389 -10.26 -2.55 16.04
N ASN A 390 -9.31 -2.49 17.00
CA ASN A 390 -8.12 -1.64 16.90
C ASN A 390 -8.45 -0.19 16.53
N ARG A 391 -9.60 0.32 17.03
CA ARG A 391 -10.15 1.64 16.71
C ARG A 391 -10.17 1.90 15.20
N SER A 392 -10.57 0.90 14.43
CA SER A 392 -10.56 0.92 12.97
C SER A 392 -11.93 0.53 12.39
N ALA A 393 -12.14 0.87 11.14
CA ALA A 393 -13.32 0.58 10.35
C ALA A 393 -12.93 -0.07 9.00
N PRO A 394 -13.87 -0.76 8.33
CA PRO A 394 -13.73 -1.18 6.94
C PRO A 394 -13.30 -0.02 6.04
N HIS A 395 -12.56 -0.32 4.97
CA HIS A 395 -12.12 0.70 4.01
C HIS A 395 -12.99 0.76 2.76
N GLY A 396 -13.80 -0.27 2.50
CA GLY A 396 -14.79 -0.30 1.43
C GLY A 396 -15.60 -1.58 1.49
N THR A 397 -16.18 -2.01 0.36
CA THR A 397 -16.89 -3.29 0.28
C THR A 397 -15.98 -4.48 -0.01
N GLY A 398 -14.79 -4.22 -0.56
CA GLY A 398 -13.88 -5.27 -1.01
C GLY A 398 -14.30 -5.89 -2.34
N ARG A 399 -13.34 -6.48 -3.05
CA ARG A 399 -13.62 -7.12 -4.35
C ARG A 399 -14.20 -8.51 -4.14
N SER A 400 -15.15 -8.89 -5.00
CA SER A 400 -15.72 -10.24 -5.06
C SER A 400 -14.82 -11.22 -5.82
N GLY A 401 -13.78 -10.72 -6.49
CA GLY A 401 -12.84 -11.56 -7.23
C GLY A 401 -11.77 -10.78 -7.99
N SER A 402 -10.94 -11.54 -8.72
CA SER A 402 -9.83 -10.96 -9.49
C SER A 402 -10.32 -10.08 -10.65
N ARG A 403 -9.49 -9.11 -11.05
CA ARG A 403 -9.76 -8.26 -12.23
C ARG A 403 -9.95 -9.09 -13.51
N ARG A 404 -9.16 -10.16 -13.66
CA ARG A 404 -9.24 -11.07 -14.82
C ARG A 404 -10.56 -11.83 -14.86
N TRP A 405 -11.08 -12.24 -13.70
CA TRP A 405 -12.39 -12.87 -13.60
C TRP A 405 -13.49 -11.90 -14.00
N ALA A 406 -13.49 -10.67 -13.46
CA ALA A 406 -14.49 -9.66 -13.77
C ALA A 406 -14.56 -9.33 -15.28
N LYS A 407 -13.41 -9.23 -15.98
CA LYS A 407 -13.35 -9.03 -17.45
C LYS A 407 -13.97 -10.17 -18.27
N LYS A 408 -14.09 -11.35 -17.69
CA LYS A 408 -14.66 -12.53 -18.34
C LYS A 408 -16.13 -12.73 -18.00
N GLU A 409 -16.51 -12.39 -16.77
CA GLU A 409 -17.84 -12.67 -16.22
C GLU A 409 -18.89 -11.65 -16.68
N PHE A 410 -18.56 -10.35 -16.62
CA PHE A 410 -19.54 -9.28 -16.81
C PHE A 410 -19.59 -8.78 -18.25
N THR A 411 -20.74 -8.21 -18.62
CA THR A 411 -21.00 -7.59 -19.91
C THR A 411 -21.10 -6.06 -19.80
N MET A 412 -20.95 -5.36 -20.93
CA MET A 412 -21.10 -3.90 -20.96
C MET A 412 -22.55 -3.47 -20.65
N ASP A 413 -23.55 -4.21 -21.13
CA ASP A 413 -24.95 -3.89 -20.86
C ASP A 413 -25.26 -3.96 -19.35
N GLU A 414 -24.69 -4.93 -18.63
CA GLU A 414 -24.82 -5.02 -17.17
C GLU A 414 -24.08 -3.88 -16.47
N PHE A 415 -22.89 -3.48 -16.97
CA PHE A 415 -22.14 -2.36 -16.42
C PHE A 415 -22.87 -1.03 -16.62
N GLU A 416 -23.39 -0.77 -17.81
CA GLU A 416 -24.22 0.41 -18.11
C GLU A 416 -25.46 0.45 -17.22
N ALA A 417 -26.15 -0.69 -17.04
CA ALA A 417 -27.31 -0.78 -16.17
C ALA A 417 -26.97 -0.55 -14.68
N ALA A 418 -25.82 -1.03 -14.21
CA ALA A 418 -25.37 -0.83 -12.83
C ALA A 418 -24.94 0.62 -12.54
N MET A 419 -24.76 1.45 -13.58
CA MET A 419 -24.40 2.87 -13.50
C MET A 419 -25.58 3.79 -13.82
N ASP A 420 -26.81 3.26 -13.91
CA ASP A 420 -28.00 4.07 -14.19
C ASP A 420 -28.15 5.20 -13.15
N GLY A 421 -28.20 6.45 -13.64
CA GLY A 421 -28.26 7.65 -12.80
C GLY A 421 -26.90 8.21 -12.35
N VAL A 422 -25.78 7.61 -12.77
CA VAL A 422 -24.42 8.11 -12.49
C VAL A 422 -23.70 8.34 -13.81
N PHE A 423 -23.34 9.59 -14.09
CA PHE A 423 -22.59 9.94 -15.30
C PHE A 423 -21.15 9.43 -15.19
N SER A 424 -20.67 8.72 -16.22
CA SER A 424 -19.27 8.29 -16.26
C SER A 424 -18.85 7.91 -17.68
N THR A 425 -17.87 8.63 -18.22
CA THR A 425 -17.16 8.23 -19.44
C THR A 425 -16.25 7.02 -19.21
N SER A 426 -16.00 6.67 -17.95
CA SER A 426 -15.28 5.47 -17.55
C SER A 426 -16.13 4.20 -17.66
N VAL A 427 -17.39 4.24 -18.10
CA VAL A 427 -18.16 3.02 -18.42
C VAL A 427 -17.73 2.49 -19.79
N ASN A 428 -16.68 1.68 -19.81
CA ASN A 428 -16.14 1.09 -21.02
C ASN A 428 -15.44 -0.26 -20.74
N LYS A 429 -14.91 -0.90 -21.79
CA LYS A 429 -14.31 -2.24 -21.68
C LYS A 429 -13.02 -2.28 -20.86
N ASN A 430 -12.30 -1.17 -20.76
CA ASN A 430 -11.01 -1.15 -20.08
C ASN A 430 -11.16 -1.15 -18.55
N THR A 431 -12.32 -0.68 -18.08
CA THR A 431 -12.68 -0.48 -16.66
C THR A 431 -13.73 -1.47 -16.15
N ILE A 432 -14.18 -2.41 -16.98
CA ILE A 432 -15.19 -3.41 -16.60
C ILE A 432 -14.78 -4.25 -15.37
N ASP A 433 -13.48 -4.41 -15.12
CA ASP A 433 -12.96 -5.06 -13.92
C ASP A 433 -13.17 -4.27 -12.63
N GLU A 434 -13.54 -3.00 -12.75
CA GLU A 434 -13.78 -2.07 -11.65
C GLU A 434 -15.24 -1.59 -11.62
N SER A 435 -16.11 -2.28 -12.36
CA SER A 435 -17.58 -2.09 -12.37
C SER A 435 -18.21 -2.42 -11.02
N PRO A 436 -19.42 -1.90 -10.71
CA PRO A 436 -20.12 -2.19 -9.44
C PRO A 436 -20.23 -3.67 -9.09
N MET A 437 -20.44 -4.51 -10.10
CA MET A 437 -20.62 -5.96 -9.94
C MET A 437 -19.34 -6.69 -9.52
N ALA A 438 -18.17 -6.08 -9.68
CA ALA A 438 -16.88 -6.65 -9.27
C ALA A 438 -16.63 -6.54 -7.75
N TYR A 439 -17.49 -5.83 -7.03
CA TYR A 439 -17.38 -5.56 -5.60
C TYR A 439 -18.42 -6.37 -4.82
N LYS A 440 -18.18 -6.56 -3.52
CA LYS A 440 -19.13 -7.24 -2.63
C LYS A 440 -20.34 -6.34 -2.39
N ASP A 441 -21.46 -6.96 -2.03
CA ASP A 441 -22.68 -6.26 -1.63
C ASP A 441 -22.39 -5.38 -0.40
N PRO A 442 -22.68 -4.06 -0.45
CA PRO A 442 -22.51 -3.18 0.71
C PRO A 442 -23.19 -3.65 1.98
N ALA A 443 -24.29 -4.41 1.87
CA ALA A 443 -24.97 -5.00 3.02
C ALA A 443 -24.03 -5.85 3.89
N THR A 444 -23.01 -6.47 3.30
CA THR A 444 -21.97 -7.25 4.01
C THR A 444 -21.26 -6.36 5.03
N VAL A 445 -20.85 -5.17 4.62
CA VAL A 445 -20.13 -4.22 5.46
C VAL A 445 -21.10 -3.47 6.37
N GLU A 446 -22.25 -3.04 5.86
CA GLU A 446 -23.27 -2.32 6.63
C GLU A 446 -23.81 -3.13 7.80
N SER A 447 -23.79 -4.46 7.71
CA SER A 447 -24.20 -5.35 8.81
C SER A 447 -23.37 -5.15 10.08
N ARG A 448 -22.14 -4.66 9.96
CA ARG A 448 -21.18 -4.52 11.07
C ARG A 448 -20.54 -3.15 11.20
N ILE A 449 -20.71 -2.27 10.20
CA ILE A 449 -20.12 -0.92 10.22
C ILE A 449 -20.52 -0.13 11.46
N ASP A 450 -21.73 -0.36 12.00
CA ASP A 450 -22.19 0.28 13.24
C ASP A 450 -21.29 -0.05 14.44
N GLU A 451 -20.60 -1.20 14.49
CA GLU A 451 -19.67 -1.49 15.59
C GLU A 451 -18.43 -0.58 15.59
N THR A 452 -18.09 0.00 14.43
CA THR A 452 -16.89 0.82 14.22
C THR A 452 -17.19 2.31 14.12
N GLY A 453 -18.34 2.67 13.54
CA GLY A 453 -18.75 4.06 13.32
C GLY A 453 -20.23 4.21 13.02
N ALA A 454 -20.82 5.33 13.45
CA ALA A 454 -22.19 5.68 13.07
C ALA A 454 -22.21 6.32 11.68
N VAL A 455 -23.04 5.81 10.76
CA VAL A 455 -23.30 6.46 9.47
C VAL A 455 -24.00 7.79 9.72
N VAL A 456 -23.38 8.90 9.33
CA VAL A 456 -23.90 10.27 9.54
C VAL A 456 -24.39 10.93 8.26
N ASP A 457 -23.94 10.43 7.10
CA ASP A 457 -24.35 10.88 5.77
C ASP A 457 -24.04 9.81 4.71
N ARG A 458 -24.69 9.92 3.56
CA ARG A 458 -24.36 9.16 2.35
C ARG A 458 -24.10 10.16 1.21
N LEU A 459 -23.05 9.90 0.45
CA LEU A 459 -22.68 10.68 -0.72
C LEU A 459 -23.13 9.91 -1.95
N ARG A 460 -24.27 10.32 -2.53
CA ARG A 460 -24.80 9.73 -3.77
C ARG A 460 -23.92 10.17 -4.93
N PRO A 461 -23.35 9.25 -5.71
CA PRO A 461 -22.49 9.62 -6.83
C PRO A 461 -23.34 10.26 -7.93
N VAL A 462 -22.83 11.36 -8.49
CA VAL A 462 -23.37 12.03 -9.68
C VAL A 462 -22.43 11.75 -10.86
N ILE A 463 -21.12 11.85 -10.63
CA ILE A 463 -20.08 11.55 -11.62
C ILE A 463 -19.04 10.61 -11.00
N ASN A 464 -18.56 9.64 -11.76
CA ASN A 464 -17.41 8.80 -11.36
C ASN A 464 -16.37 8.73 -12.49
N CYS A 465 -15.15 9.17 -12.19
CA CYS A 465 -14.01 9.17 -13.11
C CYS A 465 -12.96 8.16 -12.65
N LYS A 466 -12.53 7.27 -13.55
CA LYS A 466 -11.43 6.32 -13.37
C LYS A 466 -10.47 6.42 -14.54
N ALA A 467 -9.25 5.93 -14.33
CA ALA A 467 -8.34 5.68 -15.44
C ALA A 467 -8.90 4.60 -16.36
N ASP A 468 -9.05 4.95 -17.63
CA ASP A 468 -9.58 4.09 -18.68
C ASP A 468 -8.51 3.66 -19.70
N TRP A 469 -7.23 3.99 -19.46
CA TRP A 469 -6.07 3.51 -20.20
C TRP A 469 -4.75 3.68 -19.44
#